data_AF-A0A081NG06-F1
#
_entry.id   AF-A0A081NG06-F1
#
_cell.length_a   1.000
_cell.length_b   1.000
_cell.length_c   1.000
_cell.angle_alpha   90.00
_cell.angle_beta   90.00
_cell.angle_gamma   90.00
#
_symmetry.space_group_name_H-M   'P 1'
#
loop_
_entity.id
_entity.type
_entity.pdbx_description
1 polymer ?
#
loop_
_entity_poly.entity_id
_entity_poly.type
_entity_poly.pdbx_seq_one_letter_code
_entity_poly.pdbx_strand_id
1 'polypeptide(L)'
;MRISGTKVRTFKVDSQPEGCVANEATQQLFVGEEGAGVWVIGANDNDGVKLEPVAKIGGQLVDDVEGMAVYSQEQQSYLVVSSQGNDSYAVFDTEKPYAYRGSFRVGLNAAKGIDGASETDGLDVSSANFGGVFSEGMLVVQDGRNHMPSSPQNFKYIPWKSIQSALKLD
;
A
#
# COMPACT_ATOMS: atom_id res chain seq x y z
N MET A 1 3.77 -9.95 32.14
CA MET A 1 3.62 -8.56 31.62
C MET A 1 2.25 -8.48 30.97
N ARG A 2 1.40 -7.50 31.31
CA ARG A 2 0.05 -7.33 30.71
C ARG A 2 0.08 -6.07 29.86
N ILE A 3 -0.40 -6.16 28.62
CA ILE A 3 -0.55 -5.02 27.72
C ILE A 3 -1.94 -4.42 27.97
N SER A 4 -2.04 -3.09 28.08
CA SER A 4 -3.30 -2.35 28.13
C SER A 4 -3.29 -1.20 27.14
N GLY A 5 -4.45 -0.82 26.62
CA GLY A 5 -4.61 0.30 25.69
C GLY A 5 -5.48 1.39 26.31
N THR A 6 -5.13 2.65 26.03
CA THR A 6 -5.94 3.83 26.36
C THR A 6 -6.27 4.54 25.06
N LYS A 7 -7.54 4.89 24.84
CA LYS A 7 -7.93 5.67 23.66
C LYS A 7 -7.42 7.10 23.80
N VAL A 8 -6.48 7.49 22.94
CA VAL A 8 -5.83 8.82 23.00
C VAL A 8 -6.32 9.79 21.92
N ARG A 9 -6.91 9.29 20.82
CA ARG A 9 -7.47 10.12 19.75
C ARG A 9 -8.68 9.45 19.10
N THR A 10 -9.57 10.24 18.50
CA THR A 10 -10.67 9.77 17.64
C THR A 10 -10.93 10.80 16.55
N PHE A 11 -11.07 10.33 15.31
CA PHE A 11 -11.45 11.12 14.14
C PHE A 11 -12.27 10.22 13.19
N LYS A 12 -12.78 10.78 12.10
CA LYS A 12 -13.56 10.04 11.10
C LYS A 12 -13.20 10.50 9.69
N VAL A 13 -13.43 9.61 8.72
CA VAL A 13 -13.63 9.96 7.31
C VAL A 13 -15.14 10.11 7.05
N ASP A 14 -15.54 10.50 5.84
CA ASP A 14 -16.94 10.76 5.52
C ASP A 14 -17.73 9.47 5.22
N SER A 15 -17.05 8.43 4.72
CA SER A 15 -17.64 7.13 4.37
C SER A 15 -16.84 5.95 4.98
N GLN A 16 -16.54 4.90 4.22
CA GLN A 16 -15.97 3.64 4.71
C GLN A 16 -14.43 3.67 4.68
N PRO A 17 -13.76 3.60 5.84
CA PRO A 17 -12.31 3.41 5.92
C PRO A 17 -11.93 1.93 6.08
N GLU A 18 -10.84 1.53 5.45
CA GLU A 18 -10.23 0.22 5.67
C GLU A 18 -8.69 0.32 5.76
N GLY A 19 -8.03 0.55 4.62
CA GLY A 19 -6.57 0.59 4.55
C GLY A 19 -5.97 1.72 5.38
N CYS A 20 -4.90 1.46 6.12
CA CYS A 20 -4.12 2.50 6.79
C CYS A 20 -2.67 2.08 7.00
N VAL A 21 -1.76 3.06 7.05
CA VAL A 21 -0.36 2.83 7.38
C VAL A 21 0.24 4.06 8.07
N ALA A 22 0.98 3.81 9.16
CA ALA A 22 1.78 4.85 9.82
C ALA A 22 3.19 4.86 9.24
N ASN A 23 3.65 6.03 8.78
CA ASN A 23 5.06 6.28 8.51
C ASN A 23 5.72 6.77 9.79
N GLU A 24 6.44 5.88 10.47
CA GLU A 24 7.09 6.18 11.76
C GLU A 24 8.15 7.29 11.65
N ALA A 25 8.88 7.34 10.53
CA ALA A 25 9.98 8.29 10.34
C ALA A 25 9.49 9.74 10.25
N THR A 26 8.32 9.94 9.64
CA THR A 26 7.72 11.27 9.42
C THR A 26 6.52 11.55 10.31
N GLN A 27 6.13 10.59 11.16
CA GLN A 27 4.96 10.65 12.04
C GLN A 27 3.65 10.96 11.29
N GLN A 28 3.50 10.40 10.10
CA GLN A 28 2.27 10.51 9.30
C GLN A 28 1.44 9.24 9.42
N LEU A 29 0.12 9.37 9.41
CA LEU A 29 -0.82 8.28 9.25
C LEU A 29 -1.57 8.47 7.93
N PHE A 30 -1.38 7.55 7.00
CA PHE A 30 -2.16 7.46 5.78
C PHE A 30 -3.43 6.64 6.04
N VAL A 31 -4.56 7.09 5.51
CA VAL A 31 -5.88 6.49 5.72
C VAL A 31 -6.60 6.41 4.38
N GLY A 32 -6.99 5.21 3.99
CA GLY A 32 -7.83 4.93 2.83
C GLY A 32 -9.31 5.12 3.19
N GLU A 33 -10.04 5.76 2.29
CA GLU A 33 -11.49 5.81 2.26
C GLU A 33 -11.93 5.23 0.91
N GLU A 34 -12.50 4.03 0.92
CA GLU A 34 -12.61 3.12 -0.24
C GLU A 34 -13.12 3.84 -1.51
N GLY A 35 -14.26 4.53 -1.39
CA GLY A 35 -14.90 5.25 -2.49
C GLY A 35 -14.48 6.71 -2.68
N ALA A 36 -13.49 7.21 -1.93
CA ALA A 36 -13.11 8.64 -1.96
C ALA A 36 -11.63 8.89 -2.26
N GLY A 37 -10.72 8.09 -1.71
CA GLY A 37 -9.28 8.23 -1.94
C GLY A 37 -8.40 7.93 -0.73
N VAL A 38 -7.22 8.55 -0.73
CA VAL A 38 -6.22 8.44 0.34
C VAL A 38 -6.04 9.79 1.00
N TRP A 39 -6.05 9.78 2.32
CA TRP A 39 -5.83 10.92 3.19
C TRP A 39 -4.56 10.74 4.00
N VAL A 40 -4.02 11.84 4.51
CA VAL A 40 -2.95 11.85 5.50
C VAL A 40 -3.33 12.75 6.67
N ILE A 41 -2.95 12.31 7.87
CA ILE A 41 -3.10 13.01 9.13
C ILE A 41 -1.84 12.80 9.97
N GLY A 42 -1.56 13.66 10.94
CA GLY A 42 -0.49 13.38 11.91
C GLY A 42 -0.77 12.09 12.69
N ALA A 43 0.26 11.32 13.05
CA ALA A 43 0.12 10.05 13.77
C ALA A 43 0.13 10.21 15.30
N ASN A 44 0.57 11.35 15.84
CA ASN A 44 0.67 11.55 17.29
C ASN A 44 -0.70 11.74 17.93
N ASP A 45 -0.80 11.45 19.22
CA ASP A 45 -2.05 11.53 19.98
C ASP A 45 -2.63 12.95 20.08
N ASN A 46 -1.76 13.95 20.13
CA ASN A 46 -2.08 15.37 20.23
C ASN A 46 -2.16 16.10 18.89
N ASP A 47 -1.91 15.42 17.77
CA ASP A 47 -2.09 16.00 16.44
C ASP A 47 -3.58 16.29 16.17
N GLY A 48 -3.83 17.29 15.32
CA GLY A 48 -5.18 17.67 14.92
C GLY A 48 -5.90 16.60 14.11
N VAL A 49 -7.22 16.74 13.95
CA VAL A 49 -8.08 15.78 13.23
C VAL A 49 -8.31 16.12 11.76
N LYS A 50 -7.56 17.10 11.22
CA LYS A 50 -7.71 17.53 9.83
C LYS A 50 -7.03 16.52 8.90
N LEU A 51 -7.83 15.89 8.04
CA LEU A 51 -7.36 15.03 6.96
C LEU A 51 -6.94 15.90 5.76
N GLU A 52 -5.76 15.65 5.22
CA GLU A 52 -5.26 16.26 3.99
C GLU A 52 -5.28 15.24 2.84
N PRO A 53 -5.72 15.60 1.63
CA PRO A 53 -5.77 14.66 0.52
C PRO A 53 -4.37 14.33 0.01
N VAL A 54 -4.12 13.04 -0.21
CA VAL A 54 -2.94 12.51 -0.91
C VAL A 54 -3.31 12.19 -2.35
N ALA A 55 -4.39 11.42 -2.54
CA ALA A 55 -4.93 11.06 -3.85
C ALA A 55 -6.45 10.87 -3.75
N LYS A 56 -7.17 11.03 -4.87
CA LYS A 56 -8.63 10.85 -4.92
C LYS A 56 -9.03 9.81 -5.98
N ILE A 57 -10.15 9.14 -5.76
CA ILE A 57 -10.80 8.31 -6.79
C ILE A 57 -11.10 9.14 -8.03
N GLY A 58 -11.00 8.53 -9.21
CA GLY A 58 -11.18 9.19 -10.51
C GLY A 58 -9.92 9.90 -11.03
N GLY A 59 -8.85 9.92 -10.24
CA GLY A 59 -7.50 10.28 -10.66
C GLY A 59 -6.66 9.04 -10.96
N GLN A 60 -5.65 8.81 -10.13
CA GLN A 60 -4.73 7.66 -10.22
C GLN A 60 -5.27 6.40 -9.54
N LEU A 61 -6.41 6.51 -8.85
CA LEU A 61 -7.06 5.44 -8.11
C LEU A 61 -8.46 5.18 -8.70
N VAL A 62 -8.78 3.91 -8.79
CA VAL A 62 -10.12 3.35 -9.03
C VAL A 62 -10.57 2.66 -7.75
N ASP A 63 -11.79 2.95 -7.36
CA ASP A 63 -12.45 2.40 -6.18
C ASP A 63 -12.59 0.88 -6.28
N ASP A 64 -12.27 0.12 -5.24
CA ASP A 64 -12.01 0.58 -3.87
C ASP A 64 -10.52 0.85 -3.54
N VAL A 65 -10.26 1.85 -2.68
CA VAL A 65 -8.96 2.05 -2.00
C VAL A 65 -8.84 1.08 -0.83
N GLU A 66 -7.95 0.12 -0.97
CA GLU A 66 -7.80 -0.97 0.00
C GLU A 66 -6.48 -0.86 0.79
N GLY A 67 -5.80 -1.98 1.03
CA GLY A 67 -4.54 -2.07 1.75
C GLY A 67 -3.48 -1.11 1.20
N MET A 68 -2.68 -0.58 2.11
CA MET A 68 -1.57 0.32 1.81
C MET A 68 -0.41 0.08 2.76
N ALA A 69 0.80 0.34 2.27
CA ALA A 69 2.01 0.20 3.06
C ALA A 69 3.08 1.19 2.61
N VAL A 70 4.04 1.48 3.49
CA VAL A 70 5.14 2.40 3.20
C VAL A 70 6.43 1.62 3.01
N TYR A 71 7.00 1.70 1.80
CA TYR A 71 8.37 1.26 1.56
C TYR A 71 9.31 2.38 1.94
N SER A 72 10.25 2.15 2.84
CA SER A 72 11.22 3.16 3.28
C SER A 72 12.65 2.65 3.12
N GLN A 73 13.47 3.37 2.35
CA GLN A 73 14.90 3.09 2.20
C GLN A 73 15.70 4.39 2.34
N GLU A 74 16.54 4.46 3.38
CA GLU A 74 17.41 5.59 3.71
C GLU A 74 16.72 6.97 3.62
N GLN A 75 16.77 7.61 2.45
CA GLN A 75 16.30 8.98 2.20
C GLN A 75 15.01 9.03 1.38
N GLN A 76 14.47 7.88 0.95
CA GLN A 76 13.30 7.81 0.08
C GLN A 76 12.24 6.88 0.67
N SER A 77 11.00 7.36 0.67
CA SER A 77 9.84 6.61 1.12
C SER A 77 8.71 6.69 0.09
N TYR A 78 8.08 5.55 -0.17
CA TYR A 78 6.98 5.42 -1.11
C TYR A 78 5.76 4.83 -0.42
N LEU A 79 4.61 5.45 -0.60
CA LEU A 79 3.32 4.88 -0.27
C LEU A 79 2.85 3.99 -1.42
N VAL A 80 2.60 2.72 -1.14
CA VAL A 80 2.00 1.76 -2.06
C VAL A 80 0.54 1.57 -1.67
N VAL A 81 -0.37 1.70 -2.63
CA VAL A 81 -1.83 1.65 -2.40
C VAL A 81 -2.46 0.63 -3.34
N SER A 82 -3.25 -0.29 -2.80
CA SER A 82 -4.11 -1.17 -3.60
C SER A 82 -5.27 -0.36 -4.18
N SER A 83 -5.35 -0.30 -5.50
CA SER A 83 -6.49 0.23 -6.24
C SER A 83 -7.28 -0.96 -6.79
N GLN A 84 -8.20 -1.47 -5.97
CA GLN A 84 -8.78 -2.79 -6.14
C GLN A 84 -9.63 -2.87 -7.41
N GLY A 85 -10.44 -1.84 -7.71
CA GLY A 85 -11.36 -1.86 -8.85
C GLY A 85 -10.72 -1.94 -10.24
N ASN A 86 -9.40 -1.83 -10.34
CA ASN A 86 -8.67 -2.04 -11.60
C ASN A 86 -7.48 -2.99 -11.47
N ASP A 87 -7.41 -3.77 -10.38
CA ASP A 87 -6.35 -4.75 -10.09
C ASP A 87 -4.94 -4.15 -10.19
N SER A 88 -4.73 -2.93 -9.69
CA SER A 88 -3.44 -2.25 -9.76
C SER A 88 -2.97 -1.70 -8.42
N TYR A 89 -1.69 -1.37 -8.37
CA TYR A 89 -1.02 -0.83 -7.20
C TYR A 89 -0.42 0.52 -7.57
N ALA A 90 -0.91 1.59 -6.97
CA ALA A 90 -0.43 2.95 -7.19
C ALA A 90 0.69 3.29 -6.20
N VAL A 91 1.72 3.97 -6.69
CA VAL A 91 2.87 4.39 -5.88
C VAL A 91 2.93 5.91 -5.83
N PHE A 92 3.07 6.47 -4.63
CA PHE A 92 3.19 7.90 -4.38
C PHE A 92 4.40 8.18 -3.49
N ASP A 93 4.98 9.37 -3.61
CA ASP A 93 5.91 9.87 -2.59
C ASP A 93 5.16 10.09 -1.26
N THR A 94 5.82 9.83 -0.13
CA THR A 94 5.22 10.07 1.21
C THR A 94 5.31 11.53 1.66
N GLU A 95 6.10 12.35 0.98
CA GLU A 95 6.25 13.78 1.26
C GLU A 95 5.45 14.62 0.27
N LYS A 96 5.06 15.84 0.70
CA LYS A 96 4.37 16.79 -0.19
C LYS A 96 5.25 17.11 -1.41
N PRO A 97 4.67 17.15 -2.63
CA PRO A 97 3.24 17.20 -2.93
C PRO A 97 2.57 15.82 -3.13
N TYR A 98 3.13 14.75 -2.55
CA TYR A 98 2.67 13.37 -2.70
C TYR A 98 2.65 12.92 -4.15
N ALA A 99 3.75 13.15 -4.86
CA ALA A 99 3.80 12.95 -6.30
C ALA A 99 3.52 11.49 -6.66
N TYR A 100 2.66 11.29 -7.66
CA TYR A 100 2.40 9.97 -8.22
C TYR A 100 3.62 9.48 -9.01
N ARG A 101 4.12 8.30 -8.65
CA ARG A 101 5.30 7.67 -9.24
C ARG A 101 4.96 6.60 -10.29
N GLY A 102 3.68 6.31 -10.47
CA GLY A 102 3.18 5.32 -11.42
C GLY A 102 2.38 4.22 -10.74
N SER A 103 1.77 3.36 -11.56
CA SER A 103 1.05 2.17 -11.09
C SER A 103 1.53 0.95 -11.87
N PHE A 104 1.45 -0.20 -11.22
CA PHE A 104 1.76 -1.48 -11.82
C PHE A 104 0.67 -2.51 -11.54
N ARG A 105 0.71 -3.62 -12.27
CA ARG A 105 -0.11 -4.81 -12.01
C ARG A 105 0.81 -6.01 -11.82
N VAL A 106 0.38 -6.98 -11.01
CA VAL A 106 1.10 -8.25 -10.85
C VAL A 106 0.59 -9.22 -11.91
N GLY A 107 1.44 -9.50 -12.90
CA GLY A 107 1.12 -10.39 -14.01
C GLY A 107 1.54 -11.84 -13.77
N LEU A 108 1.04 -12.72 -14.65
CA LEU A 108 1.37 -14.15 -14.71
C LEU A 108 2.88 -14.40 -14.85
N ASN A 109 3.41 -15.29 -14.01
CA ASN A 109 4.70 -15.94 -14.18
C ASN A 109 4.52 -17.40 -14.65
N ALA A 110 4.35 -17.58 -15.96
CA ALA A 110 4.11 -18.88 -16.57
C ALA A 110 5.24 -19.90 -16.33
N ALA A 111 6.49 -19.43 -16.26
CA ALA A 111 7.65 -20.30 -16.02
C ALA A 111 7.64 -20.95 -14.64
N LYS A 112 6.99 -20.31 -13.65
CA LYS A 112 6.82 -20.84 -12.30
C LYS A 112 5.41 -21.38 -12.03
N GLY A 113 4.49 -21.27 -13.00
CA GLY A 113 3.08 -21.62 -12.81
C GLY A 113 2.40 -20.78 -11.73
N ILE A 114 2.76 -19.50 -11.61
CA ILE A 114 2.17 -18.57 -10.63
C ILE A 114 1.40 -17.52 -11.42
N ASP A 115 0.12 -17.37 -11.16
CA ASP A 115 -0.75 -16.34 -11.72
C ASP A 115 -0.43 -14.91 -11.24
N GLY A 116 -1.21 -13.96 -11.74
CA GLY A 116 -1.16 -12.58 -11.29
C GLY A 116 -1.81 -12.38 -9.92
N ALA A 117 -2.11 -11.14 -9.58
CA ALA A 117 -2.97 -10.82 -8.44
C ALA A 117 -4.12 -9.92 -8.90
N SER A 118 -5.29 -10.12 -8.32
CA SER A 118 -6.48 -9.33 -8.59
C SER A 118 -7.38 -9.27 -7.36
N GLU A 119 -8.28 -8.28 -7.30
CA GLU A 119 -9.15 -8.03 -6.14
C GLU A 119 -8.33 -7.99 -4.83
N THR A 120 -7.18 -7.28 -4.84
CA THR A 120 -6.32 -7.18 -3.66
C THR A 120 -6.96 -6.31 -2.58
N ASP A 121 -7.35 -6.93 -1.46
CA ASP A 121 -7.64 -6.24 -0.20
C ASP A 121 -6.30 -5.76 0.43
N GLY A 122 -5.65 -6.63 1.21
CA GLY A 122 -4.45 -6.30 1.96
C GLY A 122 -3.15 -6.39 1.15
N LEU A 123 -2.22 -5.46 1.42
CA LEU A 123 -0.82 -5.54 1.02
C LEU A 123 0.11 -5.11 2.16
N ASP A 124 1.37 -5.54 2.09
CA ASP A 124 2.44 -5.07 2.98
C ASP A 124 3.78 -5.03 2.23
N VAL A 125 4.67 -4.12 2.62
CA VAL A 125 5.95 -3.92 1.96
C VAL A 125 7.07 -3.71 2.98
N SER A 126 8.21 -4.33 2.71
CA SER A 126 9.42 -4.15 3.52
C SER A 126 10.64 -3.92 2.62
N SER A 127 11.49 -2.98 3.03
CA SER A 127 12.81 -2.71 2.44
C SER A 127 13.93 -3.58 3.00
N ALA A 128 13.61 -4.47 3.95
CA ALA A 128 14.61 -5.36 4.53
C ALA A 128 15.19 -6.31 3.48
N ASN A 129 16.49 -6.60 3.60
CA ASN A 129 17.15 -7.56 2.73
C ASN A 129 16.78 -9.00 3.14
N PHE A 130 15.94 -9.66 2.35
CA PHE A 130 15.57 -11.07 2.54
C PHE A 130 16.42 -12.04 1.70
N GLY A 131 17.47 -11.55 1.06
CA GLY A 131 18.40 -12.32 0.24
C GLY A 131 17.89 -12.63 -1.18
N GLY A 132 18.81 -13.07 -2.05
CA GLY A 132 18.51 -13.43 -3.43
C GLY A 132 17.79 -12.31 -4.20
N VAL A 133 16.67 -12.66 -4.83
CA VAL A 133 15.85 -11.68 -5.58
C VAL A 133 15.18 -10.63 -4.68
N PHE A 134 15.01 -10.93 -3.39
CA PHE A 134 14.37 -10.05 -2.40
C PHE A 134 15.40 -9.24 -1.59
N SER A 135 16.61 -9.07 -2.12
CA SER A 135 17.70 -8.37 -1.44
C SER A 135 17.45 -6.87 -1.27
N GLU A 136 16.57 -6.29 -2.09
CA GLU A 136 16.13 -4.89 -2.03
C GLU A 136 14.72 -4.76 -1.41
N GLY A 137 14.23 -5.82 -0.77
CA GLY A 137 12.90 -5.86 -0.18
C GLY A 137 11.88 -6.67 -0.97
N MET A 138 10.68 -6.68 -0.42
CA MET A 138 9.56 -7.49 -0.88
C MET A 138 8.25 -6.73 -0.67
N LEU A 139 7.40 -6.77 -1.69
CA LEU A 139 5.98 -6.48 -1.59
C LEU A 139 5.21 -7.80 -1.50
N VAL A 140 4.27 -7.87 -0.57
CA VAL A 140 3.30 -8.96 -0.45
C VAL A 140 1.92 -8.40 -0.73
N VAL A 141 1.18 -9.02 -1.64
CA VAL A 141 -0.19 -8.64 -1.98
C VAL A 141 -1.11 -9.84 -1.85
N GLN A 142 -2.30 -9.65 -1.29
CA GLN A 142 -3.36 -10.65 -1.36
C GLN A 142 -3.84 -10.80 -2.82
N ASP A 143 -4.22 -12.02 -3.19
CA ASP A 143 -4.85 -12.32 -4.47
C ASP A 143 -6.24 -12.93 -4.22
N GLY A 144 -7.26 -12.14 -4.54
CA GLY A 144 -8.67 -12.50 -4.41
C GLY A 144 -9.10 -13.61 -5.37
N ARG A 145 -8.37 -13.81 -6.48
CA ARG A 145 -8.74 -14.77 -7.54
C ARG A 145 -7.54 -15.60 -8.00
N ASN A 146 -7.16 -16.56 -7.16
CA ASN A 146 -6.03 -17.48 -7.40
C ASN A 146 -6.39 -18.61 -8.38
N HIS A 147 -5.83 -18.56 -9.58
CA HIS A 147 -6.22 -19.36 -10.74
C HIS A 147 -5.16 -20.33 -11.27
N MET A 148 -3.93 -20.32 -10.74
CA MET A 148 -2.87 -21.22 -11.22
C MET A 148 -2.13 -21.97 -10.09
N PRO A 149 -2.60 -23.19 -9.74
CA PRO A 149 -3.89 -23.78 -10.11
C PRO A 149 -5.06 -23.07 -9.41
N SER A 150 -6.28 -23.25 -9.91
CA SER A 150 -7.48 -22.75 -9.24
C SER A 150 -7.54 -23.25 -7.80
N SER A 151 -7.49 -22.32 -6.86
CA SER A 151 -7.41 -22.60 -5.42
C SER A 151 -8.11 -21.47 -4.65
N PRO A 152 -8.29 -21.61 -3.33
CA PRO A 152 -8.63 -20.45 -2.49
C PRO A 152 -7.58 -19.32 -2.62
N GLN A 153 -7.99 -18.14 -2.18
CA GLN A 153 -7.14 -16.94 -2.11
C GLN A 153 -5.79 -17.22 -1.44
N ASN A 154 -4.76 -16.50 -1.88
CA ASN A 154 -3.43 -16.57 -1.28
C ASN A 154 -2.73 -15.21 -1.36
N PHE A 155 -1.40 -15.21 -1.24
CA PHE A 155 -0.58 -14.02 -1.35
C PHE A 155 0.50 -14.23 -2.40
N LYS A 156 0.85 -13.17 -3.14
CA LYS A 156 1.99 -13.16 -4.06
C LYS A 156 3.14 -12.36 -3.46
N TYR A 157 4.37 -12.83 -3.70
CA TYR A 157 5.59 -12.19 -3.25
C TYR A 157 6.33 -11.58 -4.44
N ILE A 158 6.51 -10.27 -4.40
CA ILE A 158 7.08 -9.49 -5.50
C ILE A 158 8.40 -8.87 -5.04
N PRO A 159 9.52 -9.14 -5.74
CA PRO A 159 10.77 -8.45 -5.49
C PRO A 159 10.63 -6.95 -5.71
N TRP A 160 10.94 -6.14 -4.71
CA TRP A 160 10.79 -4.67 -4.81
C TRP A 160 11.58 -4.08 -5.98
N LYS A 161 12.79 -4.60 -6.23
CA LYS A 161 13.62 -4.25 -7.39
C LYS A 161 12.89 -4.28 -8.73
N SER A 162 11.95 -5.21 -8.90
CA SER A 162 11.16 -5.33 -10.14
C SER A 162 10.20 -4.15 -10.30
N ILE A 163 9.61 -3.70 -9.18
CA ILE A 163 8.73 -2.53 -9.13
C ILE A 163 9.54 -1.26 -9.37
N GLN A 164 10.67 -1.10 -8.69
CA GLN A 164 11.58 0.03 -8.90
C GLN A 164 11.99 0.14 -10.37
N SER A 165 12.39 -0.97 -10.97
CA SER A 165 12.78 -1.00 -12.39
C SER A 165 11.62 -0.64 -13.33
N ALA A 166 10.43 -1.16 -13.06
CA ALA A 166 9.24 -0.94 -13.89
C ALA A 166 8.77 0.52 -13.87
N LEU A 167 8.81 1.16 -12.70
CA LEU A 167 8.35 2.53 -12.50
C LEU A 167 9.49 3.57 -12.57
N LYS A 168 10.75 3.13 -12.69
CA LYS A 168 11.95 3.98 -12.60
C LYS A 168 11.96 4.80 -11.30
N LEU A 169 11.71 4.10 -10.20
CA LEU A 169 11.83 4.67 -8.86
C LEU A 169 13.30 4.93 -8.55
N ASP A 170 13.54 5.97 -7.75
CA ASP A 170 14.84 6.33 -7.22
C ASP A 170 15.31 5.33 -6.16
#